data_AF-A0A6P8UF63-F1
#
_entry.id   AF-A0A6P8UF63-F1
#
_cell.length_a   1.000
_cell.length_b   1.000
_cell.length_c   1.000
_cell.angle_alpha   90.00
_cell.angle_beta   90.00
_cell.angle_gamma   90.00
#
_symmetry.space_group_name_H-M   'P 1'
#
loop_
_entity.id
_entity.type
_entity.pdbx_description
1 polymer ?
#
loop_
_entity_poly.entity_id
_entity_poly.type
_entity_poly.pdbx_seq_one_letter_code
_entity_poly.pdbx_strand_id
1 'polypeptide(L)'
;MEDGCKQNEGSEGHAAEVKSLRCMLQQRIKRNRKRMNQRAEDQERVFLRKQSRTESTLKRLSKSKGPSCRKSPIACHTPVSSSSEPASIDTEASSSSPPIHSPWFSGRGRGNRMRDITFPRIMEKYLQGYRDHYEGIDPTVRLQENAVSKISRVKSFLSFMAHGFNRLSDWLFLRDLKRIRGWSRSLIKSSLQVTTSDFYIKNISHFLKYMNETPCKGSRLNQNDMILITREVAAILKSMRKKVFIHQMQVKRDKMEGLPSHKDIMACLTAAKTRIPQLLDVMTSNPTHATRSLLYGYMTLNWSCIYGHRPGVYSNMTNTEVLKAEITGTAFGHLIHVSNHKTANAFGEAQMYLTIEEFGWMKRWLEIKGTLTGTNNRYFLCIAGKNPSRNLATFLRLAWADVGLKGPINFTDLRTVHADNAKRFQDISNRQRVSDFM
;
A
#
# COMPACT_ATOMS: atom_id res chain seq x y z
N MET A 1 -38.54 -2.21 54.91
CA MET A 1 -38.57 -1.86 53.48
C MET A 1 -38.05 -0.44 53.38
N GLU A 2 -36.74 -0.26 53.18
CA GLU A 2 -36.14 1.01 52.77
C GLU A 2 -34.63 0.75 52.66
N ASP A 3 -34.19 0.32 51.47
CA ASP A 3 -32.80 0.45 51.01
C ASP A 3 -32.77 0.11 49.53
N GLY A 4 -32.91 1.13 48.69
CA GLY A 4 -32.99 0.95 47.24
C GLY A 4 -33.12 2.25 46.45
N CYS A 5 -32.33 3.29 46.76
CA CYS A 5 -32.35 4.51 45.95
C CYS A 5 -31.06 5.36 46.01
N LYS A 6 -29.87 4.76 45.83
CA LYS A 6 -28.61 5.54 45.76
C LYS A 6 -27.60 5.13 44.68
N GLN A 7 -27.96 4.32 43.68
CA GLN A 7 -27.01 3.88 42.64
C GLN A 7 -27.15 4.53 41.25
N ASN A 8 -28.09 5.47 41.03
CA ASN A 8 -28.34 5.98 39.67
C ASN A 8 -27.69 7.34 39.31
N GLU A 9 -27.18 8.11 40.27
CA GLU A 9 -26.67 9.47 39.98
C GLU A 9 -25.23 9.50 39.41
N GLY A 10 -24.42 8.45 39.62
CA GLY A 10 -23.04 8.38 39.10
C GLY A 10 -22.92 8.08 37.60
N SER A 11 -23.95 7.49 36.99
CA SER A 11 -23.97 7.08 35.58
C SER A 11 -24.23 8.27 34.64
N GLU A 12 -25.12 9.18 35.02
CA GLU A 12 -25.49 10.34 34.20
C GLU A 12 -24.39 11.41 34.18
N GLY A 13 -23.68 11.62 35.30
CA GLY A 13 -22.53 12.52 35.37
C GLY A 13 -21.39 12.10 34.43
N HIS A 14 -21.08 10.80 34.39
CA HIS A 14 -20.04 10.26 33.51
C HIS A 14 -20.42 10.35 32.02
N ALA A 15 -21.70 10.11 31.69
CA ALA A 15 -22.20 10.25 30.32
C ALA A 15 -22.17 11.72 29.83
N ALA A 16 -22.49 12.68 30.70
CA ALA A 16 -22.43 14.10 30.40
C ALA A 16 -20.98 14.59 30.20
N GLU A 17 -20.06 14.11 31.04
CA GLU A 17 -18.64 14.44 30.96
C GLU A 17 -17.98 13.86 29.70
N VAL A 18 -18.30 12.62 29.33
CA VAL A 18 -17.87 12.00 28.06
C VAL A 18 -18.42 12.76 26.86
N LYS A 19 -19.64 13.28 26.93
CA LYS A 19 -20.24 14.10 25.87
C LYS A 19 -19.54 15.46 25.74
N SER A 20 -19.15 16.08 26.84
CA SER A 20 -18.37 17.33 26.89
C SER A 20 -16.96 17.15 26.32
N LEU A 21 -16.25 16.11 26.75
CA LEU A 21 -14.92 15.73 26.23
C LEU A 21 -14.97 15.45 24.72
N ARG A 22 -16.01 14.75 24.24
CA ARG A 22 -16.23 14.51 22.81
C ARG A 22 -16.46 15.80 22.03
N CYS A 23 -17.19 16.76 22.59
CA CYS A 23 -17.40 18.07 21.96
C CYS A 23 -16.09 18.87 21.85
N MET A 24 -15.30 18.91 22.93
CA MET A 24 -14.01 19.60 22.94
C MET A 24 -13.00 18.97 21.96
N LEU A 25 -12.97 17.63 21.88
CA LEU A 25 -12.12 16.91 20.93
C LEU A 25 -12.53 17.21 19.47
N GLN A 26 -13.84 17.26 19.18
CA GLN A 26 -14.37 17.61 17.87
C GLN A 26 -13.99 19.03 17.44
N GLN A 27 -14.04 19.99 18.36
CA GLN A 27 -13.62 21.37 18.08
C GLN A 27 -12.10 21.44 17.81
N ARG A 28 -11.30 20.68 18.56
CA ARG A 28 -9.84 20.62 18.38
C ARG A 28 -9.45 19.98 17.03
N ILE A 29 -10.13 18.92 16.63
CA ILE A 29 -9.95 18.26 15.33
C ILE A 29 -10.32 19.20 14.17
N LYS A 30 -11.46 19.91 14.26
CA LYS A 30 -11.84 20.91 13.24
C LYS A 30 -10.79 22.02 13.11
N ARG A 31 -10.25 22.53 14.22
CA ARG A 31 -9.19 23.56 14.20
C ARG A 31 -7.89 23.03 13.59
N ASN A 32 -7.50 21.79 13.91
CA ASN A 32 -6.31 21.16 13.33
C ASN A 32 -6.46 20.92 11.83
N ARG A 33 -7.64 20.48 11.36
CA ARG A 33 -7.95 20.31 9.93
C ARG A 33 -7.85 21.63 9.16
N LYS A 34 -8.39 22.72 9.72
CA LYS A 34 -8.28 24.07 9.12
C LYS A 34 -6.82 24.52 9.01
N ARG A 35 -6.02 24.27 10.06
CA ARG A 35 -4.57 24.60 10.07
C ARG A 35 -3.77 23.75 9.08
N MET A 36 -4.11 22.48 8.91
CA MET A 36 -3.45 21.57 7.96
C MET A 36 -3.77 21.94 6.51
N ASN A 37 -5.04 22.25 6.20
CA ASN A 37 -5.43 22.71 4.87
C ASN A 37 -4.76 24.04 4.52
N GLN A 38 -4.71 24.98 5.46
CA GLN A 38 -4.00 26.25 5.25
C GLN A 38 -2.52 26.04 4.95
N ARG A 39 -1.84 25.14 5.67
CA ARG A 39 -0.44 24.79 5.42
C ARG A 39 -0.23 24.12 4.06
N ALA A 40 -1.16 23.27 3.63
CA ALA A 40 -1.10 22.63 2.32
C ALA A 40 -1.27 23.65 1.18
N GLU A 41 -2.24 24.56 1.29
CA GLU A 41 -2.45 25.65 0.33
C GLU A 41 -1.25 26.61 0.27
N ASP A 42 -0.63 26.89 1.42
CA ASP A 42 0.55 27.74 1.49
C ASP A 42 1.79 27.05 0.89
N GLN A 43 1.94 25.73 1.07
CA GLN A 43 2.97 24.93 0.41
C GLN A 43 2.77 24.88 -1.11
N GLU A 44 1.53 24.72 -1.58
CA GLU A 44 1.19 24.75 -3.00
C GLU A 44 1.47 26.12 -3.62
N ARG A 45 1.12 27.21 -2.93
CA ARG A 45 1.48 28.58 -3.34
C ARG A 45 2.99 28.79 -3.46
N VAL A 46 3.77 28.26 -2.51
CA VAL A 46 5.24 28.32 -2.54
C VAL A 46 5.80 27.48 -3.70
N PHE A 47 5.24 26.32 -3.97
CA PHE A 47 5.64 25.45 -5.08
C PHE A 47 5.38 26.11 -6.44
N LEU A 48 4.18 26.65 -6.67
CA LEU A 48 3.83 27.36 -7.91
C LEU A 48 4.70 28.62 -8.13
N ARG A 49 5.02 29.35 -7.06
CA ARG A 49 5.97 30.49 -7.14
C ARG A 49 7.39 30.06 -7.54
N LYS A 50 7.86 28.91 -7.06
CA LYS A 50 9.16 28.35 -7.45
C LYS A 50 9.16 27.90 -8.91
N GLN A 51 8.09 27.24 -9.37
CA GLN A 51 7.93 26.78 -10.75
C GLN A 51 7.90 27.94 -11.76
N SER A 52 7.16 29.01 -11.43
CA SER A 52 7.11 30.23 -12.25
C SER A 52 8.47 30.94 -12.35
N ARG A 53 9.26 30.95 -11.26
CA ARG A 53 10.64 31.48 -11.27
C ARG A 53 11.56 30.65 -12.17
N THR A 54 11.49 29.32 -12.11
CA THR A 54 12.29 28.45 -12.98
C THR A 54 11.95 28.59 -14.47
N GLU A 55 10.66 28.74 -14.82
CA GLU A 55 10.24 28.96 -16.20
C GLU A 55 10.68 30.32 -16.75
N SER A 56 10.67 31.37 -15.92
CA SER A 56 11.16 32.69 -16.30
C SER A 56 12.70 32.74 -16.43
N THR A 57 13.44 31.93 -15.66
CA THR A 57 14.89 31.74 -15.86
C THR A 57 15.20 30.98 -17.16
N LEU A 58 14.44 29.93 -17.48
CA LEU A 58 14.58 29.15 -18.72
C LEU A 58 14.28 29.99 -19.98
N LYS A 59 13.25 30.85 -19.94
CA LYS A 59 12.94 31.79 -21.03
C LYS A 59 13.99 32.88 -21.23
N ARG A 60 14.75 33.25 -20.19
CA ARG A 60 15.90 34.17 -20.33
C ARG A 60 17.10 33.48 -20.97
N LEU A 61 17.35 32.22 -20.64
CA LEU A 61 18.45 31.42 -21.20
C LEU A 61 18.23 31.06 -22.68
N SER A 62 16.98 30.95 -23.15
CA SER A 62 16.67 30.69 -24.56
C SER A 62 16.77 31.92 -25.46
N LYS A 63 16.89 33.14 -24.91
CA LYS A 63 17.04 34.38 -25.68
C LYS A 63 18.50 34.81 -25.91
N SER A 64 19.49 34.11 -25.33
CA SER A 64 20.91 34.54 -25.37
C SER A 64 21.80 33.76 -26.34
N LYS A 65 21.24 33.01 -27.30
CA LYS A 65 22.03 32.38 -28.38
C LYS A 65 21.46 32.71 -29.75
N GLY A 66 22.07 33.69 -30.40
CA GLY A 66 22.05 33.82 -31.85
C GLY A 66 23.47 34.10 -32.34
N PRO A 67 23.87 33.53 -33.48
CA PRO A 67 24.87 34.20 -34.31
C PRO A 67 24.34 34.44 -35.73
N SER A 68 24.52 35.71 -36.11
CA SER A 68 24.86 36.25 -37.42
C SER A 68 25.46 35.28 -38.46
N CYS A 69 24.94 35.29 -39.69
CA CYS A 69 25.75 35.61 -40.88
C CYS A 69 24.88 35.99 -42.11
N ARG A 70 25.43 36.88 -42.93
CA ARG A 70 24.89 37.62 -44.10
C ARG A 70 24.87 36.75 -45.38
N LYS A 71 23.78 36.77 -46.20
CA LYS A 71 23.62 37.42 -47.54
C LYS A 71 24.66 36.96 -48.62
N SER A 72 24.38 36.57 -49.87
CA SER A 72 23.25 36.70 -50.83
C SER A 72 23.41 35.66 -52.02
N PRO A 73 22.86 35.83 -53.26
CA PRO A 73 21.69 35.09 -53.79
C PRO A 73 21.95 34.35 -55.12
N ILE A 74 20.94 33.62 -55.67
CA ILE A 74 20.45 33.69 -57.08
C ILE A 74 19.60 32.47 -57.50
N ALA A 75 18.48 32.80 -58.14
CA ALA A 75 17.64 32.15 -59.16
C ALA A 75 16.90 30.81 -58.95
N CYS A 76 15.57 30.98 -59.00
CA CYS A 76 14.51 30.15 -59.57
C CYS A 76 14.94 29.13 -60.66
N HIS A 77 14.35 27.94 -60.62
CA HIS A 77 13.61 27.31 -61.73
C HIS A 77 12.82 26.09 -61.23
N THR A 78 11.51 26.08 -61.44
CA THR A 78 10.63 24.89 -61.53
C THR A 78 10.69 24.34 -62.95
N PRO A 79 10.49 23.02 -63.17
CA PRO A 79 9.13 22.55 -63.50
C PRO A 79 8.74 21.14 -63.01
N VAL A 80 7.46 21.05 -62.61
CA VAL A 80 6.40 20.06 -62.95
C VAL A 80 6.80 18.71 -63.57
N SER A 81 6.35 17.62 -62.92
CA SER A 81 5.74 16.36 -63.45
C SER A 81 5.96 15.22 -62.45
N SER A 82 5.17 14.16 -62.29
CA SER A 82 3.78 13.78 -62.56
C SER A 82 3.60 12.42 -61.86
N SER A 83 2.37 12.11 -61.41
CA SER A 83 1.78 10.77 -61.25
C SER A 83 2.58 9.60 -60.62
N SER A 84 2.09 9.06 -59.49
CA SER A 84 1.39 7.76 -59.40
C SER A 84 1.45 7.13 -57.99
N GLU A 85 0.26 6.89 -57.41
CA GLU A 85 -0.04 5.80 -56.47
C GLU A 85 -0.56 4.59 -57.29
N PRO A 86 -0.81 3.39 -56.73
CA PRO A 86 -0.25 2.74 -55.54
C PRO A 86 0.18 1.27 -55.84
N ALA A 87 0.93 0.62 -54.94
CA ALA A 87 1.06 -0.85 -54.96
C ALA A 87 1.04 -1.43 -53.54
N SER A 88 -0.06 -2.11 -53.26
CA SER A 88 -0.31 -3.06 -52.19
C SER A 88 0.73 -4.17 -52.15
N ILE A 89 1.31 -4.43 -50.97
CA ILE A 89 1.99 -5.70 -50.70
C ILE A 89 1.51 -6.19 -49.33
N ASP A 90 0.61 -7.18 -49.39
CA ASP A 90 0.34 -8.11 -48.31
C ASP A 90 1.63 -8.89 -48.01
N THR A 91 1.93 -9.07 -46.73
CA THR A 91 2.90 -10.10 -46.32
C THR A 91 2.35 -10.81 -45.09
N GLU A 92 1.89 -12.03 -45.34
CA GLU A 92 1.45 -13.02 -44.39
C GLU A 92 2.57 -13.31 -43.37
N ALA A 93 2.27 -13.07 -42.08
CA ALA A 93 3.09 -13.57 -40.99
C ALA A 93 2.52 -14.92 -40.51
N SER A 94 3.29 -15.97 -40.80
CA SER A 94 3.21 -17.34 -40.28
C SER A 94 2.54 -17.46 -38.89
N SER A 95 1.45 -18.24 -38.87
CA SER A 95 0.63 -18.57 -37.71
C SER A 95 1.33 -19.59 -36.79
N SER A 96 2.29 -19.13 -35.98
CA SER A 96 2.68 -19.88 -34.78
C SER A 96 1.77 -19.44 -33.61
N SER A 97 0.90 -20.36 -33.17
CA SER A 97 0.08 -20.13 -31.98
C SER A 97 1.00 -20.05 -30.75
N PRO A 98 0.95 -18.98 -29.93
CA PRO A 98 1.82 -18.88 -28.77
C PRO A 98 1.49 -19.98 -27.75
N PRO A 99 2.49 -20.48 -26.99
CA PRO A 99 2.29 -21.57 -26.04
C PRO A 99 1.22 -21.21 -25.00
N ILE A 100 0.26 -22.13 -24.84
CA ILE A 100 -0.91 -22.00 -23.94
C ILE A 100 -0.47 -21.83 -22.47
N HIS A 101 0.72 -22.33 -22.12
CA HIS A 101 1.37 -22.15 -20.83
C HIS A 101 2.66 -21.35 -20.97
N SER A 102 2.66 -20.13 -20.45
CA SER A 102 3.86 -19.31 -20.34
C SER A 102 4.66 -19.77 -19.10
N PRO A 103 5.91 -20.26 -19.29
CA PRO A 103 6.75 -20.78 -18.20
C PRO A 103 7.17 -19.69 -17.19
N TRP A 104 6.85 -18.43 -17.48
CA TRP A 104 7.19 -17.26 -16.68
C TRP A 104 6.35 -17.12 -15.40
N PHE A 105 5.22 -17.83 -15.29
CA PHE A 105 4.34 -17.73 -14.13
C PHE A 105 4.74 -18.63 -12.95
N SER A 106 5.79 -19.44 -13.08
CA SER A 106 6.34 -20.27 -11.99
C SER A 106 7.29 -19.47 -11.07
N GLY A 107 7.21 -19.71 -9.76
CA GLY A 107 8.08 -19.11 -8.73
C GLY A 107 7.47 -17.90 -8.01
N ARG A 108 7.81 -17.73 -6.71
CA ARG A 108 7.34 -16.61 -5.86
C ARG A 108 8.49 -15.68 -5.45
N GLY A 109 8.19 -14.39 -5.32
CA GLY A 109 9.12 -13.42 -4.74
C GLY A 109 10.37 -13.17 -5.59
N ARG A 110 11.56 -13.38 -5.00
CA ARG A 110 12.85 -13.07 -5.64
C ARG A 110 13.28 -14.11 -6.69
N GLY A 111 12.81 -15.36 -6.59
CA GLY A 111 13.07 -16.43 -7.56
C GLY A 111 12.00 -16.55 -8.66
N ASN A 112 11.31 -15.46 -8.98
CA ASN A 112 10.32 -15.47 -10.05
C ASN A 112 11.01 -15.28 -11.42
N ARG A 113 10.82 -16.23 -12.33
CA ARG A 113 11.44 -16.27 -13.66
C ARG A 113 11.15 -15.06 -14.56
N MET A 114 10.10 -14.27 -14.26
CA MET A 114 9.83 -13.01 -14.98
C MET A 114 10.95 -11.97 -14.81
N ARG A 115 11.81 -12.10 -13.79
CA ARG A 115 12.94 -11.19 -13.58
C ARG A 115 14.07 -11.40 -14.57
N ASP A 116 14.15 -12.58 -15.15
CA ASP A 116 15.24 -12.99 -16.06
C ASP A 116 14.94 -12.62 -17.52
N ILE A 117 13.74 -12.10 -17.80
CA ILE A 117 13.34 -11.66 -19.14
C ILE A 117 14.13 -10.40 -19.51
N THR A 118 14.83 -10.46 -20.64
CA THR A 118 15.60 -9.35 -21.21
C THR A 118 15.11 -9.01 -22.61
N PHE A 119 15.22 -7.73 -22.97
CA PHE A 119 14.86 -7.18 -24.28
C PHE A 119 16.04 -6.45 -24.92
N PRO A 120 15.96 -6.09 -26.22
CA PRO A 120 16.94 -5.22 -26.85
C PRO A 120 17.17 -3.93 -26.05
N ARG A 121 18.41 -3.42 -26.08
CA ARG A 121 18.88 -2.29 -25.26
C ARG A 121 17.96 -1.05 -25.29
N ILE A 122 17.38 -0.75 -26.44
CA ILE A 122 16.47 0.40 -26.61
C ILE A 122 15.19 0.22 -25.79
N MET A 123 14.61 -0.99 -25.78
CA MET A 123 13.41 -1.30 -25.00
C MET A 123 13.73 -1.35 -23.51
N GLU A 124 14.87 -1.93 -23.12
CA GLU A 124 15.28 -1.94 -21.71
C GLU A 124 15.50 -0.54 -21.16
N LYS A 125 16.11 0.36 -21.93
CA LYS A 125 16.25 1.77 -21.57
C LYS A 125 14.88 2.44 -21.37
N TYR A 126 13.91 2.11 -22.22
CA TYR A 126 12.55 2.64 -22.11
C TYR A 126 11.80 2.09 -20.88
N LEU A 127 11.92 0.78 -20.61
CA LEU A 127 11.36 0.15 -19.41
C LEU A 127 12.00 0.68 -18.13
N GLN A 128 13.29 1.01 -18.17
CA GLN A 128 13.95 1.69 -17.06
C GLN A 128 13.36 3.10 -16.85
N GLY A 129 13.10 3.87 -17.92
CA GLY A 129 12.39 5.14 -17.80
C GLY A 129 10.99 5.01 -17.17
N TYR A 130 10.24 3.95 -17.51
CA TYR A 130 8.97 3.66 -16.86
C TYR A 130 9.13 3.30 -15.38
N ARG A 131 10.19 2.56 -15.04
CA ARG A 131 10.54 2.22 -13.67
C ARG A 131 10.83 3.48 -12.86
N ASP A 132 11.69 4.36 -13.37
CA ASP A 132 12.08 5.61 -12.71
C ASP A 132 10.86 6.51 -12.49
N HIS A 133 9.97 6.61 -13.48
CA HIS A 133 8.70 7.33 -13.34
C HIS A 133 7.82 6.76 -12.22
N TYR A 134 7.76 5.44 -12.08
CA TYR A 134 6.96 4.79 -11.05
C TYR A 134 7.58 4.85 -9.65
N GLU A 135 8.91 4.85 -9.56
CA GLU A 135 9.65 5.01 -8.31
C GLU A 135 9.53 6.45 -7.77
N GLY A 136 9.55 7.45 -8.65
CA GLY A 136 9.49 8.85 -8.26
C GLY A 136 10.82 9.37 -7.72
N ILE A 137 10.79 10.52 -7.05
CA ILE A 137 12.01 11.29 -6.70
C ILE A 137 12.80 10.64 -5.54
N ASP A 138 12.10 10.13 -4.52
CA ASP A 138 12.73 9.54 -3.33
C ASP A 138 12.03 8.22 -2.94
N PRO A 139 12.31 7.13 -3.67
CA PRO A 139 11.64 5.87 -3.45
C PRO A 139 12.20 5.13 -2.23
N THR A 140 11.30 4.71 -1.34
CA THR A 140 11.67 3.72 -0.31
C THR A 140 12.15 2.40 -0.95
N VAL A 141 13.00 1.64 -0.24
CA VAL A 141 13.44 0.29 -0.67
C VAL A 141 12.26 -0.60 -1.07
N ARG A 142 11.15 -0.51 -0.34
CA ARG A 142 9.94 -1.28 -0.65
C ARG A 142 9.27 -0.82 -1.94
N LEU A 143 9.29 0.47 -2.24
CA LEU A 143 8.76 1.01 -3.49
C LEU A 143 9.64 0.56 -4.67
N GLN A 144 10.96 0.55 -4.52
CA GLN A 144 11.89 0.01 -5.52
C GLN A 144 11.60 -1.48 -5.80
N GLU A 145 11.44 -2.32 -4.77
CA GLU A 145 11.07 -3.73 -4.95
C GLU A 145 9.72 -3.92 -5.66
N ASN A 146 8.75 -3.05 -5.35
CA ASN A 146 7.45 -3.06 -6.01
C ASN A 146 7.56 -2.63 -7.47
N ALA A 147 8.40 -1.64 -7.77
CA ALA A 147 8.68 -1.17 -9.12
C ALA A 147 9.30 -2.28 -9.96
N VAL A 148 10.35 -2.94 -9.46
CA VAL A 148 10.95 -4.12 -10.10
C VAL A 148 9.90 -5.17 -10.41
N SER A 149 9.06 -5.51 -9.41
CA SER A 149 8.01 -6.50 -9.60
C SER A 149 6.98 -6.08 -10.66
N LYS A 150 6.65 -4.79 -10.75
CA LYS A 150 5.75 -4.23 -11.77
C LYS A 150 6.37 -4.33 -13.16
N ILE A 151 7.64 -3.97 -13.31
CA ILE A 151 8.38 -4.10 -14.56
C ILE A 151 8.46 -5.56 -15.01
N SER A 152 8.73 -6.51 -14.11
CA SER A 152 8.76 -7.94 -14.47
C SER A 152 7.42 -8.42 -15.08
N ARG A 153 6.28 -7.92 -14.59
CA ARG A 153 4.96 -8.25 -15.17
C ARG A 153 4.78 -7.64 -16.56
N VAL A 154 5.25 -6.41 -16.76
CA VAL A 154 5.28 -5.76 -18.07
C VAL A 154 6.16 -6.56 -19.03
N LYS A 155 7.36 -6.96 -18.61
CA LYS A 155 8.27 -7.79 -19.41
C LYS A 155 7.65 -9.13 -19.80
N SER A 156 6.93 -9.78 -18.87
CA SER A 156 6.20 -11.02 -19.18
C SER A 156 5.13 -10.82 -20.27
N PHE A 157 4.37 -9.73 -20.20
CA PHE A 157 3.42 -9.35 -21.25
C PHE A 157 4.13 -9.09 -22.58
N LEU A 158 5.17 -8.27 -22.58
CA LEU A 158 5.93 -7.94 -23.79
C LEU A 158 6.56 -9.18 -24.43
N SER A 159 7.05 -10.13 -23.62
CA SER A 159 7.67 -11.37 -24.10
C SER A 159 6.64 -12.25 -24.81
N PHE A 160 5.43 -12.35 -24.25
CA PHE A 160 4.33 -13.04 -24.90
C PHE A 160 3.91 -12.35 -26.21
N MET A 161 3.81 -11.02 -26.18
CA MET A 161 3.43 -10.24 -27.37
C MET A 161 4.48 -10.32 -28.48
N ALA A 162 5.76 -10.35 -28.13
CA ALA A 162 6.90 -10.38 -29.05
C ALA A 162 7.20 -11.75 -29.67
N HIS A 163 6.52 -12.83 -29.23
CA HIS A 163 6.84 -14.19 -29.69
C HIS A 163 6.73 -14.34 -31.22
N GLY A 164 7.79 -14.74 -31.90
CA GLY A 164 7.80 -14.86 -33.37
C GLY A 164 7.92 -13.54 -34.13
N PHE A 165 8.20 -12.42 -33.46
CA PHE A 165 8.56 -11.16 -34.11
C PHE A 165 10.08 -10.96 -34.11
N ASN A 166 10.64 -10.64 -35.28
CA ASN A 166 12.08 -10.43 -35.44
C ASN A 166 12.51 -8.99 -35.12
N ARG A 167 11.62 -8.01 -35.36
CA ARG A 167 11.87 -6.58 -35.10
C ARG A 167 11.02 -6.12 -33.92
N LEU A 168 11.66 -5.90 -32.78
CA LEU A 168 10.97 -5.48 -31.54
C LEU A 168 11.07 -3.98 -31.27
N SER A 169 12.04 -3.30 -31.90
CA SER A 169 12.35 -1.89 -31.62
C SER A 169 11.28 -0.90 -32.10
N ASP A 170 10.41 -1.31 -33.04
CA ASP A 170 9.32 -0.47 -33.57
C ASP A 170 7.99 -0.63 -32.82
N TRP A 171 7.92 -1.57 -31.87
CA TRP A 171 6.75 -1.88 -31.03
C TRP A 171 5.48 -2.30 -31.78
N LEU A 172 5.56 -2.56 -33.10
CA LEU A 172 4.39 -2.89 -33.92
C LEU A 172 3.72 -4.21 -33.52
N PHE A 173 4.47 -5.12 -32.88
CA PHE A 173 3.95 -6.36 -32.32
C PHE A 173 2.83 -6.14 -31.27
N LEU A 174 2.70 -4.94 -30.70
CA LEU A 174 1.59 -4.60 -29.80
C LEU A 174 0.26 -4.37 -30.52
N ARG A 175 0.23 -4.18 -31.84
CA ARG A 175 -1.00 -3.98 -32.63
C ARG A 175 -1.88 -5.23 -32.69
N ASP A 176 -1.33 -6.40 -32.39
CA ASP A 176 -2.09 -7.65 -32.38
C ASP A 176 -3.04 -7.74 -31.18
N LEU A 177 -4.24 -7.18 -31.34
CA LEU A 177 -5.30 -7.20 -30.33
C LEU A 177 -5.76 -8.63 -29.99
N LYS A 178 -5.67 -9.57 -30.94
CA LYS A 178 -6.02 -10.98 -30.70
C LYS A 178 -5.01 -11.60 -29.73
N ARG A 179 -3.74 -11.27 -29.85
CA ARG A 179 -2.68 -11.72 -28.94
C ARG A 179 -2.77 -11.08 -27.55
N ILE A 180 -3.21 -9.83 -27.42
CA ILE A 180 -3.53 -9.21 -26.12
C ILE A 180 -4.63 -10.01 -25.40
N ARG A 181 -5.70 -10.37 -26.12
CA ARG A 181 -6.76 -11.26 -25.59
C ARG A 181 -6.21 -12.63 -25.24
N GLY A 182 -5.34 -13.19 -26.09
CA GLY A 182 -4.65 -14.47 -25.88
C GLY A 182 -3.85 -14.50 -24.58
N TRP A 183 -3.03 -13.48 -24.33
CA TRP A 183 -2.28 -13.35 -23.08
C TRP A 183 -3.19 -13.27 -21.87
N SER A 184 -4.25 -12.46 -21.96
CA SER A 184 -5.21 -12.33 -20.85
C SER A 184 -5.93 -13.64 -20.56
N ARG A 185 -6.26 -14.42 -21.60
CA ARG A 185 -6.81 -15.78 -21.43
C ARG A 185 -5.80 -16.72 -20.80
N SER A 186 -4.51 -16.66 -21.16
CA SER A 186 -3.49 -17.52 -20.55
C SER A 186 -3.31 -17.22 -19.06
N LEU A 187 -3.40 -15.94 -18.64
CA LEU A 187 -3.42 -15.57 -17.22
C LEU A 187 -4.63 -16.14 -16.47
N ILE A 188 -5.80 -16.19 -17.11
CA ILE A 188 -7.04 -16.71 -16.49
C ILE A 188 -7.02 -18.23 -16.43
N LYS A 189 -6.45 -18.90 -17.44
CA LYS A 189 -6.32 -20.37 -17.52
C LYS A 189 -5.16 -20.90 -16.68
N SER A 190 -4.17 -20.06 -16.38
CA SER A 190 -3.12 -20.42 -15.43
C SER A 190 -3.68 -20.65 -14.03
N SER A 191 -2.94 -21.35 -13.17
CA SER A 191 -3.30 -21.59 -11.76
C SER A 191 -3.24 -20.33 -10.88
N LEU A 192 -3.33 -19.14 -11.48
CA LEU A 192 -3.35 -17.87 -10.77
C LEU A 192 -4.76 -17.57 -10.25
N GLN A 193 -4.81 -16.96 -9.07
CA GLN A 193 -6.07 -16.44 -8.54
C GLN A 193 -6.60 -15.30 -9.43
N VAL A 194 -7.92 -15.20 -9.57
CA VAL A 194 -8.58 -14.21 -10.43
C VAL A 194 -8.12 -12.77 -10.14
N THR A 195 -7.91 -12.45 -8.85
CA THR A 195 -7.39 -11.15 -8.40
C THR A 195 -5.94 -10.90 -8.81
N THR A 196 -5.14 -11.95 -8.92
CA THR A 196 -3.76 -11.86 -9.42
C THR A 196 -3.75 -11.58 -10.91
N SER A 197 -4.57 -12.28 -11.69
CA SER A 197 -4.69 -12.04 -13.13
C SER A 197 -5.19 -10.62 -13.42
N ASP A 198 -6.22 -10.14 -12.70
CA ASP A 198 -6.68 -8.75 -12.75
C ASP A 198 -5.55 -7.74 -12.41
N PHE A 199 -4.76 -8.02 -11.38
CA PHE A 199 -3.63 -7.18 -11.01
C PHE A 199 -2.57 -7.10 -12.12
N TYR A 200 -2.26 -8.20 -12.79
CA TYR A 200 -1.31 -8.21 -13.91
C TYR A 200 -1.83 -7.35 -15.06
N ILE A 201 -3.10 -7.50 -15.45
CA ILE A 201 -3.71 -6.73 -16.53
C ILE A 201 -3.73 -5.23 -16.17
N LYS A 202 -3.99 -4.86 -14.91
CA LYS A 202 -3.88 -3.46 -14.43
C LYS A 202 -2.46 -2.90 -14.57
N ASN A 203 -1.44 -3.71 -14.31
CA ASN A 203 -0.04 -3.29 -14.46
C ASN A 203 0.26 -2.98 -15.94
N ILE A 204 -0.29 -3.76 -16.87
CA ILE A 204 -0.18 -3.51 -18.31
C ILE A 204 -0.94 -2.25 -18.71
N SER A 205 -2.17 -2.06 -18.22
CA SER A 205 -2.94 -0.83 -18.46
C SER A 205 -2.17 0.42 -18.01
N HIS A 206 -1.53 0.39 -16.85
CA HIS A 206 -0.69 1.50 -16.38
C HIS A 206 0.56 1.74 -17.25
N PHE A 207 1.16 0.67 -17.78
CA PHE A 207 2.31 0.78 -18.69
C PHE A 207 1.91 1.37 -20.04
N LEU A 208 0.80 0.92 -20.61
CA LEU A 208 0.26 1.44 -21.87
C LEU A 208 -0.14 2.91 -21.75
N LYS A 209 -0.71 3.31 -20.60
CA LYS A 209 -0.97 4.72 -20.30
C LYS A 209 0.31 5.55 -20.33
N TYR A 210 1.36 5.09 -19.63
CA TYR A 210 2.67 5.75 -19.67
C TYR A 210 3.24 5.81 -21.09
N MET A 211 3.09 4.73 -21.88
CA MET A 211 3.57 4.70 -23.26
C MET A 211 2.86 5.69 -24.17
N ASN A 212 1.56 5.89 -23.95
CA ASN A 212 0.78 6.89 -24.67
C ASN A 212 1.20 8.32 -24.31
N GLU A 213 1.50 8.58 -23.03
CA GLU A 213 1.93 9.90 -22.54
C GLU A 213 3.41 10.19 -22.83
N THR A 214 4.24 9.16 -22.96
CA THR A 214 5.68 9.26 -23.18
C THR A 214 6.10 8.36 -24.36
N PRO A 215 5.81 8.73 -25.63
CA PRO A 215 6.08 7.87 -26.78
C PRO A 215 7.53 7.40 -26.87
N CYS A 216 7.73 6.11 -27.14
CA CYS A 216 9.08 5.55 -27.26
C CYS A 216 9.77 6.05 -28.54
N LYS A 217 11.01 6.56 -28.41
CA LYS A 217 11.83 6.96 -29.57
C LYS A 217 12.10 5.74 -30.45
N GLY A 218 11.63 5.78 -31.69
CA GLY A 218 11.73 4.66 -32.65
C GLY A 218 10.49 3.76 -32.72
N SER A 219 9.49 3.97 -31.86
CA SER A 219 8.17 3.34 -32.03
C SER A 219 7.51 3.80 -33.33
N ARG A 220 6.89 2.86 -34.04
CA ARG A 220 6.06 3.12 -35.22
C ARG A 220 4.56 3.01 -34.91
N LEU A 221 4.19 2.82 -33.65
CA LEU A 221 2.79 2.90 -33.21
C LEU A 221 2.30 4.34 -33.31
N ASN A 222 1.19 4.55 -34.01
CA ASN A 222 0.54 5.85 -34.08
C ASN A 222 -0.49 6.02 -32.95
N GLN A 223 -1.07 7.22 -32.85
CA GLN A 223 -2.05 7.54 -31.80
C GLN A 223 -3.29 6.64 -31.87
N ASN A 224 -3.75 6.28 -33.07
CA ASN A 224 -4.90 5.39 -33.26
C ASN A 224 -4.58 3.97 -32.77
N ASP A 225 -3.38 3.45 -33.06
CA ASP A 225 -2.93 2.16 -32.52
C ASP A 225 -2.96 2.17 -30.99
N MET A 226 -2.42 3.22 -30.36
CA MET A 226 -2.41 3.35 -28.89
C MET A 226 -3.82 3.42 -28.29
N ILE A 227 -4.75 4.13 -28.95
CA ILE A 227 -6.16 4.17 -28.56
C ILE A 227 -6.78 2.77 -28.62
N LEU A 228 -6.57 2.03 -29.71
CA LEU A 228 -7.13 0.70 -29.90
C LEU A 228 -6.57 -0.30 -28.88
N ILE A 229 -5.25 -0.31 -28.68
CA ILE A 229 -4.55 -1.17 -27.71
C ILE A 229 -5.06 -0.90 -26.29
N THR A 230 -5.15 0.38 -25.90
CA THR A 230 -5.60 0.78 -24.55
C THR A 230 -7.08 0.42 -24.33
N ARG A 231 -7.94 0.63 -25.34
CA ARG A 231 -9.35 0.23 -25.31
C ARG A 231 -9.51 -1.27 -25.14
N GLU A 232 -8.71 -2.07 -25.84
CA GLU A 232 -8.75 -3.54 -25.73
C GLU A 232 -8.43 -4.00 -24.31
N VAL A 233 -7.33 -3.49 -23.71
CA VAL A 233 -6.98 -3.82 -22.32
C VAL A 233 -8.04 -3.35 -21.33
N ALA A 234 -8.66 -2.19 -21.56
CA ALA A 234 -9.76 -1.70 -20.74
C ALA A 234 -11.02 -2.59 -20.84
N ALA A 235 -11.35 -3.09 -22.02
CA ALA A 235 -12.45 -4.03 -22.24
C ALA A 235 -12.20 -5.35 -21.49
N ILE A 236 -10.97 -5.86 -21.54
CA ILE A 236 -10.55 -7.05 -20.79
C ILE A 236 -10.71 -6.82 -19.28
N LEU A 237 -10.23 -5.69 -18.73
CA LEU A 237 -10.44 -5.34 -17.32
C LEU A 237 -11.92 -5.24 -16.96
N LYS A 238 -12.76 -4.68 -17.84
CA LYS A 238 -14.22 -4.63 -17.64
C LYS A 238 -14.82 -6.02 -17.53
N SER A 239 -14.39 -6.96 -18.38
CA SER A 239 -14.85 -8.36 -18.33
C SER A 239 -14.44 -9.10 -17.05
N MET A 240 -13.29 -8.72 -16.45
CA MET A 240 -12.80 -9.32 -15.21
C MET A 240 -13.56 -8.87 -13.97
N ARG A 241 -14.24 -7.70 -13.99
CA ARG A 241 -14.91 -7.11 -12.82
C ARG A 241 -15.86 -8.07 -12.13
N LYS A 242 -16.76 -8.74 -12.88
CA LYS A 242 -17.74 -9.68 -12.30
C LYS A 242 -17.03 -10.86 -11.63
N LYS A 243 -16.01 -11.43 -12.27
CA LYS A 243 -15.24 -12.56 -11.71
C LYS A 243 -14.49 -12.17 -10.43
N VAL A 244 -13.84 -11.00 -10.45
CA VAL A 244 -13.14 -10.46 -9.27
C VAL A 244 -14.12 -10.22 -8.12
N PHE A 245 -15.29 -9.62 -8.42
CA PHE A 245 -16.31 -9.36 -7.41
C PHE A 245 -16.85 -10.65 -6.78
N ILE A 246 -17.23 -11.64 -7.59
CA ILE A 246 -17.71 -12.94 -7.10
C ILE A 246 -16.64 -13.60 -6.21
N HIS A 247 -15.38 -13.64 -6.67
CA HIS A 247 -14.28 -14.20 -5.89
C HIS A 247 -14.08 -13.45 -4.56
N GLN A 248 -14.12 -12.12 -4.57
CA GLN A 248 -14.02 -11.32 -3.34
C GLN A 248 -15.17 -11.60 -2.38
N MET A 249 -16.38 -11.84 -2.89
CA MET A 249 -17.53 -12.20 -2.07
C MET A 249 -17.41 -13.59 -1.47
N GLN A 250 -16.90 -14.56 -2.24
CA GLN A 250 -16.62 -15.89 -1.71
C GLN A 250 -15.55 -15.81 -0.61
N VAL A 251 -14.41 -15.19 -0.88
CA VAL A 251 -13.33 -14.99 0.10
C VAL A 251 -13.83 -14.27 1.35
N LYS A 252 -14.76 -13.32 1.21
CA LYS A 252 -15.36 -12.66 2.37
C LYS A 252 -16.21 -13.63 3.18
N ARG A 253 -17.08 -14.44 2.56
CA ARG A 253 -17.91 -15.43 3.26
C ARG A 253 -17.05 -16.45 4.01
N ASP A 254 -16.08 -17.05 3.31
CA ASP A 254 -15.17 -18.03 3.91
C ASP A 254 -14.41 -17.44 5.10
N LYS A 255 -13.98 -16.18 4.98
CA LYS A 255 -13.32 -15.48 6.10
C LYS A 255 -14.24 -15.25 7.28
N MET A 256 -15.52 -14.97 7.06
CA MET A 256 -16.47 -14.70 8.14
C MET A 256 -16.79 -15.96 8.96
N GLU A 257 -16.75 -17.14 8.35
CA GLU A 257 -17.06 -18.41 9.01
C GLU A 257 -16.01 -18.81 10.07
N GLY A 258 -14.74 -18.45 9.84
CA GLY A 258 -13.62 -18.76 10.75
C GLY A 258 -13.23 -17.65 11.72
N LEU A 259 -14.06 -16.62 11.92
CA LEU A 259 -13.71 -15.50 12.80
C LEU A 259 -13.93 -15.81 14.29
N PRO A 260 -13.09 -15.25 15.18
CA PRO A 260 -13.35 -15.24 16.62
C PRO A 260 -14.74 -14.73 16.99
N SER A 261 -15.37 -15.40 17.96
CA SER A 261 -16.63 -14.94 18.55
C SER A 261 -16.41 -13.74 19.48
N HIS A 262 -17.50 -13.03 19.81
CA HIS A 262 -17.44 -11.96 20.82
C HIS A 262 -16.90 -12.47 22.17
N LYS A 263 -17.28 -13.69 22.57
CA LYS A 263 -16.79 -14.32 23.79
C LYS A 263 -15.27 -14.51 23.76
N ASP A 264 -14.72 -14.94 22.63
CA ASP A 264 -13.28 -15.13 22.46
C ASP A 264 -12.52 -13.80 22.55
N ILE A 265 -13.06 -12.74 21.95
CA ILE A 265 -12.48 -11.39 22.05
C ILE A 265 -12.46 -10.90 23.50
N MET A 266 -13.57 -11.08 24.24
CA MET A 266 -13.64 -10.71 25.64
C MET A 266 -12.68 -11.53 26.51
N ALA A 267 -12.54 -12.83 26.26
CA ALA A 267 -11.57 -13.68 26.95
C ALA A 267 -10.13 -13.18 26.72
N CYS A 268 -9.79 -12.81 25.47
CA CYS A 268 -8.48 -12.23 25.15
C CYS A 268 -8.21 -10.92 25.89
N LEU A 269 -9.18 -10.00 25.94
CA LEU A 269 -9.03 -8.72 26.64
C LEU A 269 -8.84 -8.91 28.16
N THR A 270 -9.65 -9.78 28.76
CA THR A 270 -9.53 -10.12 30.19
C THR A 270 -8.19 -10.77 30.50
N ALA A 271 -7.78 -11.76 29.70
CA ALA A 271 -6.50 -12.42 29.88
C ALA A 271 -5.33 -11.44 29.70
N ALA A 272 -5.39 -10.52 28.74
CA ALA A 272 -4.32 -9.53 28.54
C ALA A 272 -4.12 -8.63 29.76
N LYS A 273 -5.21 -8.16 30.39
CA LYS A 273 -5.15 -7.34 31.61
C LYS A 273 -4.40 -8.03 32.75
N THR A 274 -4.55 -9.35 32.87
CA THR A 274 -3.86 -10.13 33.91
C THR A 274 -2.45 -10.54 33.50
N ARG A 275 -2.28 -11.02 32.25
CA ARG A 275 -1.04 -11.65 31.79
C ARG A 275 0.05 -10.64 31.46
N ILE A 276 -0.29 -9.44 30.96
CA ILE A 276 0.73 -8.43 30.63
C ILE A 276 1.51 -8.00 31.89
N PRO A 277 0.87 -7.61 33.02
CA PRO A 277 1.59 -7.32 34.26
C PRO A 277 2.45 -8.48 34.74
N GLN A 278 1.91 -9.70 34.78
CA GLN A 278 2.65 -10.90 35.22
C GLN A 278 3.89 -11.16 34.35
N LEU A 279 3.75 -11.03 33.03
CA LEU A 279 4.88 -11.22 32.11
C LEU A 279 5.91 -10.11 32.25
N LEU A 280 5.50 -8.88 32.60
CA LEU A 280 6.42 -7.81 32.95
C LEU A 280 7.18 -8.12 34.25
N ASP A 281 6.52 -8.67 35.26
CA ASP A 281 7.17 -9.14 36.50
C ASP A 281 8.24 -10.20 36.19
N VAL A 282 7.88 -11.22 35.41
CA VAL A 282 8.81 -12.27 34.98
C VAL A 282 9.95 -11.69 34.15
N MET A 283 9.69 -10.72 33.27
CA MET A 283 10.74 -10.07 32.48
C MET A 283 11.68 -9.20 33.32
N THR A 284 11.21 -8.65 34.46
CA THR A 284 12.07 -7.96 35.42
C THR A 284 13.00 -8.93 36.14
N SER A 285 12.49 -10.06 36.60
CA SER A 285 13.26 -11.00 37.43
C SER A 285 14.10 -12.01 36.65
N ASN A 286 13.59 -12.52 35.52
CA ASN A 286 14.25 -13.56 34.71
C ASN A 286 13.91 -13.37 33.21
N PRO A 287 14.58 -12.44 32.52
CA PRO A 287 14.27 -12.10 31.13
C PRO A 287 14.67 -13.22 30.16
N THR A 288 13.68 -13.85 29.52
CA THR A 288 13.91 -14.83 28.46
C THR A 288 13.31 -14.40 27.12
N HIS A 289 13.81 -14.96 26.01
CA HIS A 289 13.22 -14.73 24.69
C HIS A 289 11.79 -15.28 24.59
N ALA A 290 11.48 -16.37 25.27
CA ALA A 290 10.15 -16.97 25.31
C ALA A 290 9.14 -16.05 26.01
N THR A 291 9.48 -15.58 27.22
CA THR A 291 8.65 -14.64 27.99
C THR A 291 8.42 -13.34 27.20
N ARG A 292 9.47 -12.79 26.57
CA ARG A 292 9.35 -11.59 25.74
C ARG A 292 8.43 -11.80 24.54
N SER A 293 8.54 -12.95 23.88
CA SER A 293 7.68 -13.30 22.74
C SER A 293 6.22 -13.40 23.16
N LEU A 294 5.94 -14.00 24.32
CA LEU A 294 4.59 -14.10 24.87
C LEU A 294 4.03 -12.73 25.30
N LEU A 295 4.84 -11.89 25.95
CA LEU A 295 4.49 -10.51 26.30
C LEU A 295 4.09 -9.70 25.06
N TYR A 296 4.88 -9.78 23.99
CA TYR A 296 4.57 -9.13 22.71
C TYR A 296 3.31 -9.69 22.08
N GLY A 297 3.09 -11.00 22.22
CA GLY A 297 1.84 -11.66 21.84
C GLY A 297 0.63 -11.03 22.52
N TYR A 298 0.65 -10.92 23.84
CA TYR A 298 -0.46 -10.35 24.61
C TYR A 298 -0.68 -8.86 24.36
N MET A 299 0.39 -8.05 24.29
CA MET A 299 0.28 -6.63 23.96
C MET A 299 -0.40 -6.44 22.59
N THR A 300 0.09 -7.14 21.57
CA THR A 300 -0.47 -7.02 20.22
C THR A 300 -1.85 -7.65 20.08
N LEU A 301 -2.17 -8.70 20.84
CA LEU A 301 -3.51 -9.28 20.94
C LEU A 301 -4.49 -8.24 21.51
N ASN A 302 -4.17 -7.63 22.66
CA ASN A 302 -4.99 -6.60 23.29
C ASN A 302 -5.26 -5.44 22.31
N TRP A 303 -4.21 -4.85 21.75
CA TRP A 303 -4.36 -3.72 20.81
C TRP A 303 -5.10 -4.10 19.53
N SER A 304 -4.99 -5.35 19.06
CA SER A 304 -5.70 -5.81 17.87
C SER A 304 -7.19 -6.00 18.13
N CYS A 305 -7.56 -6.48 19.31
CA CYS A 305 -8.95 -6.57 19.74
C CYS A 305 -9.59 -5.18 19.88
N ILE A 306 -8.85 -4.19 20.40
CA ILE A 306 -9.38 -2.84 20.64
C ILE A 306 -9.42 -1.97 19.38
N TYR A 307 -8.33 -1.91 18.60
CA TYR A 307 -8.22 -0.96 17.47
C TYR A 307 -8.25 -1.62 16.09
N GLY A 308 -7.98 -2.92 15.99
CA GLY A 308 -7.88 -3.58 14.69
C GLY A 308 -6.78 -3.01 13.77
N HIS A 309 -5.71 -2.43 14.31
CA HIS A 309 -4.63 -1.90 13.48
C HIS A 309 -3.89 -3.00 12.73
N ARG A 310 -3.25 -2.62 11.61
CA ARG A 310 -2.39 -3.54 10.86
C ARG A 310 -1.14 -3.86 11.69
N PRO A 311 -0.56 -5.07 11.57
CA PRO A 311 0.63 -5.43 12.33
C PRO A 311 1.83 -4.50 12.09
N GLY A 312 1.89 -3.87 10.91
CA GLY A 312 2.90 -2.87 10.60
C GLY A 312 2.87 -1.64 11.50
N VAL A 313 1.71 -1.27 12.06
CA VAL A 313 1.59 -0.19 13.05
C VAL A 313 2.31 -0.61 14.33
N TYR A 314 2.00 -1.79 14.86
CA TYR A 314 2.64 -2.29 16.08
C TYR A 314 4.14 -2.55 15.92
N SER A 315 4.57 -3.13 14.79
CA SER A 315 5.98 -3.42 14.56
C SER A 315 6.82 -2.17 14.37
N ASN A 316 6.27 -1.13 13.74
CA ASN A 316 7.03 0.08 13.41
C ASN A 316 6.98 1.16 14.49
N MET A 317 6.11 1.01 15.49
CA MET A 317 6.07 1.88 16.66
C MET A 317 7.45 1.99 17.32
N THR A 318 7.87 3.21 17.62
CA THR A 318 9.19 3.52 18.17
C THR A 318 9.11 3.88 19.66
N ASN A 319 10.22 3.69 20.39
CA ASN A 319 10.34 4.14 21.78
C ASN A 319 10.05 5.64 21.88
N THR A 320 10.54 6.44 20.92
CA THR A 320 10.33 7.90 20.89
C THR A 320 8.86 8.27 20.72
N GLU A 321 8.09 7.56 19.90
CA GLU A 321 6.65 7.82 19.77
C GLU A 321 5.89 7.52 21.07
N VAL A 322 6.30 6.47 21.79
CA VAL A 322 5.72 6.14 23.11
C VAL A 322 6.09 7.19 24.15
N LEU A 323 7.37 7.58 24.24
CA LEU A 323 7.83 8.61 25.17
C LEU A 323 7.20 9.98 24.88
N LYS A 324 6.97 10.32 23.61
CA LYS A 324 6.23 11.54 23.25
C LYS A 324 4.79 11.51 23.75
N ALA A 325 4.13 10.35 23.72
CA ALA A 325 2.77 10.21 24.20
C ALA A 325 2.66 10.41 25.72
N GLU A 326 3.72 10.12 26.49
CA GLU A 326 3.79 10.43 27.92
C GLU A 326 3.69 11.93 28.17
N ILE A 327 4.46 12.72 27.42
CA ILE A 327 4.51 14.19 27.55
C ILE A 327 3.14 14.82 27.23
N THR A 328 2.43 14.26 26.25
CA THR A 328 1.13 14.76 25.81
C THR A 328 -0.06 14.05 26.47
N GLY A 329 0.21 13.23 27.48
CA GLY A 329 -0.78 12.48 28.23
C GLY A 329 -1.80 13.37 28.95
N THR A 330 -2.91 12.77 29.33
CA THR A 330 -3.95 13.38 30.16
C THR A 330 -4.19 12.52 31.39
N ALA A 331 -4.92 13.03 32.38
CA ALA A 331 -5.31 12.26 33.56
C ALA A 331 -6.09 10.97 33.23
N PHE A 332 -6.67 10.87 32.04
CA PHE A 332 -7.48 9.72 31.61
C PHE A 332 -6.70 8.72 30.76
N GLY A 333 -5.61 9.14 30.11
CA GLY A 333 -4.88 8.27 29.20
C GLY A 333 -3.95 9.02 28.24
N HIS A 334 -3.33 8.25 27.36
CA HIS A 334 -2.26 8.67 26.47
C HIS A 334 -2.58 8.32 25.02
N LEU A 335 -2.28 9.23 24.09
CA LEU A 335 -2.50 9.00 22.66
C LEU A 335 -1.15 8.82 21.97
N ILE A 336 -0.89 7.60 21.48
CA ILE A 336 0.31 7.27 20.72
C ILE A 336 0.04 7.50 19.24
N HIS A 337 0.97 8.21 18.61
CA HIS A 337 0.99 8.49 17.18
C HIS A 337 2.07 7.65 16.51
N VAL A 338 1.67 6.72 15.64
CA VAL A 338 2.58 5.88 14.87
C VAL A 338 2.66 6.39 13.45
N SER A 339 3.79 7.02 13.13
CA SER A 339 3.99 7.73 11.87
C SER A 339 4.30 6.81 10.69
N ASN A 340 4.99 5.69 10.93
CA ASN A 340 5.48 4.84 9.86
C ASN A 340 4.63 3.58 9.65
N HIS A 341 3.66 3.66 8.73
CA HIS A 341 2.90 2.50 8.26
C HIS A 341 2.54 2.61 6.78
N LYS A 342 2.12 1.48 6.18
CA LYS A 342 1.86 1.34 4.73
C LYS A 342 0.96 2.44 4.13
N THR A 343 0.08 3.03 4.92
CA THR A 343 -0.95 3.96 4.47
C THR A 343 -0.77 5.36 5.03
N ALA A 344 0.36 5.64 5.69
CA ALA A 344 0.62 6.92 6.33
C ALA A 344 0.53 8.11 5.36
N ASN A 345 1.01 7.92 4.13
CA ASN A 345 0.96 8.98 3.11
C ASN A 345 -0.47 9.40 2.72
N ALA A 346 -1.46 8.51 2.89
CA ALA A 346 -2.84 8.79 2.51
C ALA A 346 -3.72 9.18 3.70
N PHE A 347 -3.43 8.68 4.90
CA PHE A 347 -4.29 8.83 6.08
C PHE A 347 -3.61 9.53 7.27
N GLY A 348 -2.34 9.90 7.14
CA GLY A 348 -1.56 10.43 8.26
C GLY A 348 -1.14 9.33 9.23
N GLU A 349 -0.79 9.73 10.45
CA GLU A 349 -0.30 8.82 11.50
C GLU A 349 -1.44 7.96 12.07
N ALA A 350 -1.15 6.69 12.35
CA ALA A 350 -2.08 5.83 13.07
C ALA A 350 -2.13 6.20 14.56
N GLN A 351 -3.33 6.24 15.13
CA GLN A 351 -3.54 6.65 16.52
C GLN A 351 -3.95 5.47 17.42
N MET A 352 -3.38 5.41 18.62
CA MET A 352 -3.72 4.42 19.65
C MET A 352 -3.90 5.11 20.99
N TYR A 353 -5.13 5.12 21.52
CA TYR A 353 -5.43 5.70 22.82
C TYR A 353 -5.36 4.64 23.91
N LEU A 354 -4.43 4.76 24.85
CA LEU A 354 -4.28 3.83 25.97
C LEU A 354 -4.73 4.46 27.27
N THR A 355 -5.38 3.67 28.12
CA THR A 355 -5.65 4.05 29.51
C THR A 355 -4.35 4.29 30.29
N ILE A 356 -4.44 4.89 31.47
CA ILE A 356 -3.27 5.08 32.36
C ILE A 356 -2.61 3.73 32.67
N GLU A 357 -3.40 2.72 32.97
CA GLU A 357 -2.92 1.36 33.26
C GLU A 357 -2.18 0.74 32.07
N GLU A 358 -2.81 0.74 30.89
CA GLU A 358 -2.21 0.16 29.68
C GLU A 358 -0.94 0.89 29.25
N PHE A 359 -0.91 2.21 29.40
CA PHE A 359 0.30 2.99 29.12
C PHE A 359 1.39 2.72 30.15
N GLY A 360 1.02 2.48 31.42
CA GLY A 360 1.93 2.04 32.47
C GLY A 360 2.68 0.75 32.10
N TRP A 361 2.00 -0.22 31.48
CA TRP A 361 2.64 -1.43 30.96
C TRP A 361 3.70 -1.13 29.91
N MET A 362 3.45 -0.14 29.03
CA MET A 362 4.40 0.25 28.01
C MET A 362 5.65 0.93 28.58
N LYS A 363 5.48 1.79 29.58
CA LYS A 363 6.59 2.42 30.29
C LYS A 363 7.46 1.40 31.01
N ARG A 364 6.82 0.51 31.76
CA ARG A 364 7.50 -0.59 32.45
C ARG A 364 8.26 -1.48 31.47
N TRP A 365 7.70 -1.76 30.29
CA TRP A 365 8.44 -2.46 29.24
C TRP A 365 9.66 -1.67 28.75
N LEU A 366 9.56 -0.35 28.54
CA LEU A 366 10.72 0.46 28.12
C LEU A 366 11.84 0.46 29.14
N GLU A 367 11.52 0.53 30.44
CA GLU A 367 12.47 0.43 31.54
C GLU A 367 13.20 -0.91 31.52
N ILE A 368 12.43 -2.02 31.51
CA ILE A 368 12.99 -3.37 31.42
C ILE A 368 13.84 -3.51 30.16
N LYS A 369 13.34 -3.07 29.01
CA LYS A 369 14.05 -3.15 27.74
C LYS A 369 15.40 -2.44 27.79
N GLY A 370 15.51 -1.33 28.54
CA GLY A 370 16.73 -0.57 28.73
C GLY A 370 17.82 -1.33 29.50
N THR A 371 17.46 -2.30 30.34
CA THR A 371 18.42 -3.11 31.10
C THR A 371 18.91 -4.35 30.35
N LEU A 372 18.23 -4.74 29.26
CA LEU A 372 18.57 -5.92 28.49
C LEU A 372 19.76 -5.64 27.57
N THR A 373 20.70 -6.59 27.50
CA THR A 373 21.83 -6.49 26.56
C THR A 373 21.36 -6.71 25.12
N GLY A 374 21.90 -5.93 24.17
CA GLY A 374 21.59 -6.08 22.74
C GLY A 374 20.20 -5.59 22.29
N THR A 375 19.43 -4.93 23.15
CA THR A 375 18.09 -4.36 22.86
C THR A 375 18.08 -2.85 22.63
N ASN A 376 19.26 -2.23 22.47
CA ASN A 376 19.37 -0.82 22.09
C ASN A 376 18.87 -0.60 20.65
N ASN A 377 17.55 -0.54 20.53
CA ASN A 377 16.80 -0.52 19.29
C ASN A 377 15.68 0.51 19.41
N ARG A 378 15.55 1.34 18.38
CA ARG A 378 14.54 2.41 18.30
C ARG A 378 13.10 1.91 18.31
N TYR A 379 12.85 0.66 17.89
CA TYR A 379 11.51 0.09 17.79
C TYR A 379 11.03 -0.46 19.12
N PHE A 380 9.80 -0.14 19.51
CA PHE A 380 9.21 -0.55 20.79
C PHE A 380 9.20 -2.07 20.97
N LEU A 381 8.77 -2.80 19.94
CA LEU A 381 8.80 -4.26 19.88
C LEU A 381 10.02 -4.77 19.11
N CYS A 382 11.02 -5.33 19.81
CA CYS A 382 12.24 -5.87 19.21
C CYS A 382 12.72 -7.14 19.92
N ILE A 383 13.22 -8.13 19.15
CA ILE A 383 13.81 -9.35 19.72
C ILE A 383 15.34 -9.21 19.79
N ALA A 384 15.98 -8.99 18.64
CA ALA A 384 17.42 -8.81 18.51
C ALA A 384 17.76 -7.93 17.29
N GLY A 385 18.92 -7.27 17.34
CA GLY A 385 19.43 -6.43 16.26
C GLY A 385 18.72 -5.06 16.16
N LYS A 386 18.90 -4.37 15.02
CA LYS A 386 18.43 -2.99 14.78
C LYS A 386 17.05 -2.88 14.10
N ASN A 387 16.38 -4.01 13.87
CA ASN A 387 15.14 -4.09 13.10
C ASN A 387 13.91 -4.25 13.99
N PRO A 388 12.70 -3.90 13.51
CA PRO A 388 11.48 -4.18 14.25
C PRO A 388 11.19 -5.68 14.28
N SER A 389 10.41 -6.14 15.26
CA SER A 389 9.97 -7.54 15.31
C SER A 389 9.13 -7.90 14.08
N ARG A 390 9.61 -8.86 13.28
CA ARG A 390 8.90 -9.39 12.10
C ARG A 390 7.99 -10.58 12.43
N ASN A 391 8.11 -11.14 13.64
CA ASN A 391 7.46 -12.39 14.04
C ASN A 391 6.18 -12.18 14.88
N LEU A 392 5.60 -10.98 14.84
CA LEU A 392 4.41 -10.65 15.64
C LEU A 392 3.24 -11.61 15.40
N ALA A 393 3.08 -12.15 14.18
CA ALA A 393 2.02 -13.12 13.91
C ALA A 393 2.21 -14.44 14.67
N THR A 394 3.46 -14.86 14.88
CA THR A 394 3.77 -16.03 15.69
C THR A 394 3.51 -15.75 17.16
N PHE A 395 3.90 -14.56 17.64
CA PHE A 395 3.68 -14.15 19.02
C PHE A 395 2.19 -14.02 19.36
N LEU A 396 1.40 -13.46 18.44
CA LEU A 396 -0.06 -13.40 18.55
C LEU A 396 -0.66 -14.80 18.74
N ARG A 397 -0.20 -15.80 17.97
CA ARG A 397 -0.68 -17.18 18.09
C ARG A 397 -0.26 -17.83 19.41
N LEU A 398 0.92 -17.50 19.94
CA LEU A 398 1.34 -17.98 21.27
C LEU A 398 0.40 -17.45 22.35
N ALA A 399 0.11 -16.14 22.36
CA ALA A 399 -0.83 -15.57 23.31
C ALA A 399 -2.25 -16.13 23.13
N TRP A 400 -2.71 -16.31 21.89
CA TRP A 400 -4.01 -16.94 21.59
C TRP A 400 -4.14 -18.34 22.20
N ALA A 401 -3.09 -19.15 22.06
CA ALA A 401 -3.03 -20.48 22.65
C ALA A 401 -2.92 -20.43 24.19
N ASP A 402 -2.16 -19.47 24.76
CA ASP A 402 -2.05 -19.27 26.22
C ASP A 402 -3.39 -18.84 26.86
N VAL A 403 -4.26 -18.15 26.11
CA VAL A 403 -5.66 -17.89 26.53
C VAL A 403 -6.51 -19.17 26.54
N GLY A 404 -6.08 -20.24 25.87
CA GLY A 404 -6.83 -21.50 25.72
C GLY A 404 -7.71 -21.56 24.48
N LEU A 405 -7.54 -20.64 23.53
CA LEU A 405 -8.34 -20.58 22.31
C LEU A 405 -7.73 -21.46 21.20
N LYS A 406 -8.60 -22.13 20.46
CA LYS A 406 -8.20 -23.03 19.36
C LYS A 406 -8.25 -22.32 18.01
N GLY A 407 -7.62 -22.94 17.01
CA GLY A 407 -7.69 -22.51 15.62
C GLY A 407 -6.61 -21.51 15.20
N PRO A 408 -6.40 -21.34 13.88
CA PRO A 408 -5.43 -20.40 13.36
C PRO A 408 -5.94 -18.96 13.49
N ILE A 409 -5.23 -18.12 14.25
CA ILE A 409 -5.51 -16.68 14.33
C ILE A 409 -4.44 -15.85 13.63
N ASN A 410 -4.86 -14.74 13.01
CA ASN A 410 -3.97 -13.70 12.53
C ASN A 410 -4.58 -12.29 12.69
N PHE A 411 -3.74 -11.26 12.55
CA PHE A 411 -4.15 -9.85 12.67
C PHE A 411 -5.29 -9.44 11.72
N THR A 412 -5.39 -10.06 10.55
CA THR A 412 -6.48 -9.78 9.60
C THR A 412 -7.81 -10.25 10.14
N ASP A 413 -7.85 -11.37 10.86
CA ASP A 413 -9.07 -11.93 11.42
C ASP A 413 -9.59 -11.00 12.53
N LEU A 414 -8.73 -10.61 13.48
CA LEU A 414 -9.07 -9.66 14.55
C LEU A 414 -9.52 -8.31 13.99
N ARG A 415 -8.84 -7.80 12.97
CA ARG A 415 -9.26 -6.57 12.30
C ARG A 415 -10.60 -6.72 11.56
N THR A 416 -10.90 -7.89 11.03
CA THR A 416 -12.18 -8.17 10.37
C THR A 416 -13.31 -8.23 11.40
N VAL A 417 -13.09 -8.91 12.53
CA VAL A 417 -14.02 -8.93 13.67
C VAL A 417 -14.28 -7.53 14.19
N HIS A 418 -13.23 -6.72 14.40
CA HIS A 418 -13.37 -5.35 14.85
C HIS A 418 -14.22 -4.51 13.89
N ALA A 419 -13.94 -4.58 12.59
CA ALA A 419 -14.71 -3.86 11.57
C ALA A 419 -16.17 -4.35 11.48
N ASP A 420 -16.42 -5.65 11.62
CA ASP A 420 -17.77 -6.21 11.59
C ASP A 420 -18.57 -5.80 12.84
N ASN A 421 -17.95 -5.85 14.02
CA ASN A 421 -18.55 -5.38 15.28
C ASN A 421 -18.89 -3.89 15.20
N ALA A 422 -17.97 -3.05 14.72
CA ALA A 422 -18.24 -1.63 14.50
C ALA A 422 -19.42 -1.42 13.55
N LYS A 423 -19.49 -2.20 12.46
CA LYS A 423 -20.61 -2.11 11.50
C LYS A 423 -21.94 -2.55 12.11
N ARG A 424 -21.97 -3.58 12.95
CA ARG A 424 -23.20 -4.12 13.54
C ARG A 424 -23.73 -3.27 14.70
N PHE A 425 -22.85 -2.78 15.56
CA PHE A 425 -23.24 -2.23 16.86
C PHE A 425 -23.07 -0.71 17.00
N GLN A 426 -22.37 -0.05 16.06
CA GLN A 426 -22.27 1.41 16.07
C GLN A 426 -23.26 2.02 15.08
N ASP A 427 -23.81 3.19 15.41
CA ASP A 427 -24.54 4.02 14.45
C ASP A 427 -23.60 4.61 13.38
N ILE A 428 -24.18 5.12 12.29
CA ILE A 428 -23.43 5.63 11.14
C ILE A 428 -22.50 6.80 11.54
N SER A 429 -22.91 7.67 12.47
CA SER A 429 -22.09 8.80 12.93
C SER A 429 -20.85 8.31 13.67
N ASN A 430 -21.01 7.33 14.55
CA ASN A 430 -19.91 6.73 15.29
C ASN A 430 -19.01 5.88 14.39
N ARG A 431 -19.55 5.18 13.38
CA ARG A 431 -18.72 4.51 12.36
C ARG A 431 -17.85 5.48 11.58
N GLN A 432 -18.41 6.63 11.18
CA GLN A 432 -17.64 7.66 10.48
C GLN A 432 -16.52 8.20 11.37
N ARG A 433 -16.81 8.47 12.65
CA ARG A 433 -15.80 8.90 13.63
C ARG A 433 -14.68 7.88 13.84
N VAL A 434 -15.02 6.59 13.94
CA VAL A 434 -14.04 5.51 14.08
C VAL A 434 -13.20 5.36 12.80
N SER A 435 -13.82 5.50 11.63
CA SER A 435 -13.12 5.49 10.35
C SER A 435 -12.22 6.71 10.14
N ASP A 436 -12.59 7.87 10.70
CA ASP A 436 -11.78 9.09 10.61
C ASP A 436 -10.62 9.07 11.65
N PHE A 437 -10.74 8.26 12.70
CA PHE A 437 -9.71 8.06 13.74
C PHE A 437 -8.64 7.03 13.35
N MET A 438 -9.03 5.98 12.60
CA MET A 438 -8.14 4.93 12.08
C MET A 438 -7.47 5.33 10.76
#